data_AF-A0A2Z6RKZ3-F1
#
_entry.id   AF-A0A2Z6RKZ3-F1
#
_cell.length_a   1.000
_cell.length_b   1.000
_cell.length_c   1.000
_cell.angle_alpha   90.00
_cell.angle_beta   90.00
_cell.angle_gamma   90.00
#
_symmetry.space_group_name_H-M   'P 1'
#
loop_
_entity.id
_entity.type
_entity.pdbx_description
1 polymer ?
#
loop_
_entity_poly.entity_id
_entity_poly.type
_entity_poly.pdbx_seq_one_letter_code
_entity_poly.pdbx_strand_id
1 'polypeptide(L)'
;MIASVNCLILGEAPKNNFNVVVGEEYINDEKIVVDFDHLTVSNFKELLFRRGKVKMAVRDPDSMDLYKVELSLSRLKDKTYTIDEIENLGVMMESMFEFKEYFNNDDKKPKPRYLHIFIVPTIVASAAVFETVDEVLRKVDSHWERFKEKLVKKIELEEFRVSDHIYKDSINASGIPVIEGNPSFLLHSLPDSDNNEGYIPEDVLTNLIKKVMGQRWLFLMGTSGSGKTRSLYELLCRTYGIYFTLNTGNGSKNNNLGSRDMDVTINDLGFKLVPNKLQENSNIALRYTRAMLLGRLFILTKLLEFHRNNNFINFTPKQWLLMQLFPLQIYEKDDFWCYVARDFRNLDPERHNELVATFVTKFKSFVPKQARLPIAIDESQSAIEKYKNMFLPTNPNNQTRPFFVILLRMVLHLITAKLCLILSGTGMSFDDIKNFAPSSIAKSNGLSFEDFFFYIRWVLRK
;
A
#
# COMPACT_ATOMS: atom_id res chain seq x y z
N MET A 1 37.01 21.57 -11.63
CA MET A 1 35.78 21.56 -10.81
C MET A 1 35.26 22.98 -10.80
N ILE A 2 34.07 23.22 -11.35
CA ILE A 2 33.54 24.58 -11.52
C ILE A 2 32.46 24.89 -10.48
N ALA A 3 31.56 23.96 -10.18
CA ALA A 3 30.56 24.16 -9.14
C ALA A 3 30.39 22.91 -8.27
N SER A 4 30.09 23.13 -6.99
CA SER A 4 29.70 22.07 -6.05
C SER A 4 28.44 22.51 -5.33
N VAL A 5 27.32 21.86 -5.66
CA VAL A 5 25.99 22.22 -5.16
C VAL A 5 25.43 21.12 -4.29
N ASN A 6 24.83 21.53 -3.18
CA ASN A 6 24.11 20.62 -2.28
C ASN A 6 22.64 20.61 -2.71
N CYS A 7 22.13 19.41 -2.93
CA CYS A 7 20.78 19.16 -3.42
C CYS A 7 19.97 18.41 -2.37
N LEU A 8 18.67 18.69 -2.31
CA LEU A 8 17.71 17.98 -1.48
C LEU A 8 16.44 17.72 -2.29
N ILE A 9 15.95 16.48 -2.23
CA ILE A 9 14.68 16.12 -2.87
C ILE A 9 13.55 16.56 -1.94
N LEU A 10 12.54 17.21 -2.51
CA LEU A 10 11.35 17.62 -1.78
C LEU A 10 10.72 16.44 -1.02
N GLY A 11 10.41 16.65 0.25
CA GLY A 11 9.86 15.62 1.14
C GLY A 11 10.90 14.76 1.86
N GLU A 12 12.18 14.83 1.49
CA GLU A 12 13.23 14.16 2.25
C GLU A 12 13.65 14.95 3.50
N ALA A 13 14.11 14.22 4.51
CA ALA A 13 14.72 14.82 5.68
C ALA A 13 16.01 15.57 5.30
N PRO A 14 16.29 16.75 5.86
CA PRO A 14 17.49 17.56 5.56
C PRO A 14 18.82 16.82 5.62
N LYS A 15 18.93 15.82 6.50
CA LYS A 15 20.12 14.95 6.63
C LYS A 15 20.42 14.11 5.39
N ASN A 16 19.44 13.96 4.49
CA ASN A 16 19.57 13.18 3.26
C ASN A 16 20.08 14.01 2.08
N ASN A 17 20.35 15.31 2.27
CA ASN A 17 20.96 16.14 1.24
C ASN A 17 22.25 15.50 0.71
N PHE A 18 22.55 15.75 -0.55
CA PHE A 18 23.72 15.19 -1.21
C PHE A 18 24.40 16.23 -2.07
N ASN A 19 25.71 16.06 -2.23
CA ASN A 19 26.53 16.97 -3.03
C ASN A 19 26.64 16.48 -4.47
N VAL A 20 26.59 17.43 -5.40
CA VAL A 20 26.79 17.21 -6.83
C VAL A 20 27.89 18.16 -7.30
N VAL A 21 28.89 17.57 -7.95
CA VAL A 21 30.04 18.27 -8.50
C VAL A 21 29.82 18.43 -10.00
N VAL A 22 30.01 19.64 -10.50
CA VAL A 22 30.00 19.98 -11.93
C VAL A 22 31.42 20.29 -12.37
N GLY A 23 31.89 19.54 -13.37
CA GLY A 23 33.23 19.66 -13.96
C GLY A 23 33.33 20.78 -15.00
N GLU A 24 34.48 20.84 -15.68
CA GLU A 24 34.69 21.70 -16.86
C GLU A 24 33.95 21.17 -18.08
N GLU A 25 33.80 19.84 -18.15
CA GLU A 25 33.08 19.16 -19.21
C GLU A 25 32.07 18.18 -18.61
N TYR A 26 30.96 17.99 -19.32
CA TYR A 26 29.93 17.01 -19.04
C TYR A 26 29.68 16.17 -20.30
N ILE A 27 29.62 14.84 -20.15
CA ILE A 27 29.24 13.94 -21.24
C ILE A 27 27.76 13.58 -21.09
N ASN A 28 26.93 13.98 -22.05
CA ASN A 28 25.51 13.68 -22.07
C ASN A 28 25.23 12.20 -22.42
N ASP A 29 23.98 11.78 -22.37
CA ASP A 29 23.60 10.39 -22.64
C ASP A 29 23.85 9.97 -24.12
N GLU A 30 23.95 10.93 -25.03
CA GLU A 30 24.32 10.75 -26.44
C GLU A 30 25.84 10.68 -26.68
N LYS A 31 26.64 10.70 -25.61
CA LYS A 31 28.12 10.72 -25.64
C LYS A 31 28.72 11.98 -26.26
N ILE A 32 27.99 13.09 -26.26
CA ILE A 32 28.47 14.40 -26.67
C ILE A 32 29.11 15.08 -25.45
N VAL A 33 30.30 15.63 -25.66
CA VAL A 33 31.00 16.46 -24.66
C VAL A 33 30.42 17.87 -24.72
N VAL A 34 29.91 18.34 -23.58
CA VAL A 34 29.34 19.68 -23.39
C VAL A 34 30.24 20.44 -22.42
N ASP A 35 30.78 21.57 -22.88
CA ASP A 35 31.53 22.50 -22.04
C ASP A 35 30.61 23.11 -20.97
N PHE A 36 31.13 23.35 -19.77
CA PHE A 36 30.41 24.02 -18.70
C PHE A 36 29.75 25.34 -19.14
N ASP A 37 30.40 26.10 -20.01
CA ASP A 37 29.86 27.36 -20.51
C ASP A 37 28.57 27.18 -21.32
N HIS A 38 28.33 25.98 -21.84
CA HIS A 38 27.14 25.61 -22.60
C HIS A 38 26.26 24.58 -21.87
N LEU A 39 26.61 24.20 -20.63
CA LEU A 39 25.84 23.27 -19.84
C LEU A 39 24.50 23.92 -19.46
N THR A 40 23.40 23.39 -19.99
CA THR A 40 22.05 23.88 -19.64
C THR A 40 21.55 23.28 -18.33
N VAL A 41 20.51 23.88 -17.76
CA VAL A 41 19.78 23.29 -16.62
C VAL A 41 19.20 21.91 -16.99
N SER A 42 18.77 21.69 -18.24
CA SER A 42 18.34 20.37 -18.73
C SER A 42 19.46 19.33 -18.66
N ASN A 43 20.68 19.66 -19.11
CA ASN A 43 21.84 18.76 -18.97
C ASN A 43 22.17 18.48 -17.49
N PHE A 44 22.00 19.47 -16.62
CA PHE A 44 22.17 19.27 -15.19
C PHE A 44 21.08 18.36 -14.59
N LYS A 45 19.83 18.43 -15.09
CA LYS A 45 18.76 17.48 -14.73
C LYS A 45 19.14 16.04 -15.11
N GLU A 46 19.70 15.81 -16.30
CA GLU A 46 20.22 14.49 -16.69
C GLU A 46 21.32 13.99 -15.74
N LEU A 47 22.27 14.87 -15.38
CA LEU A 47 23.33 14.55 -14.42
C LEU A 47 22.77 14.16 -13.04
N LEU A 48 21.75 14.88 -12.54
CA LEU A 48 21.06 14.54 -11.31
C LEU A 48 20.35 13.18 -11.42
N PHE A 49 19.67 12.94 -12.53
CA PHE A 49 18.93 11.70 -12.77
C PHE A 49 19.84 10.46 -12.80
N ARG A 50 21.15 10.60 -13.08
CA ARG A 50 22.11 9.48 -12.95
C ARG A 50 22.28 8.99 -11.51
N ARG A 51 21.88 9.77 -10.49
CA ARG A 51 21.93 9.37 -9.08
C ARG A 51 20.76 8.45 -8.73
N GLY A 52 21.07 7.27 -8.17
CA GLY A 52 20.04 6.29 -7.78
C GLY A 52 18.93 6.86 -6.89
N LYS A 53 19.24 7.75 -5.95
CA LYS A 53 18.24 8.43 -5.11
C LYS A 53 17.26 9.29 -5.92
N VAL A 54 17.74 10.01 -6.94
CA VAL A 54 16.89 10.84 -7.80
C VAL A 54 16.01 9.96 -8.69
N LYS A 55 16.55 8.86 -9.25
CA LYS A 55 15.76 7.87 -10.02
C LYS A 55 14.61 7.24 -9.22
N MET A 56 14.75 7.14 -7.90
CA MET A 56 13.69 6.62 -7.03
C MET A 56 12.56 7.64 -6.81
N ALA A 57 12.87 8.94 -6.89
CA ALA A 57 11.92 10.02 -6.63
C ALA A 57 11.28 10.60 -7.90
N VAL A 58 11.97 10.50 -9.04
CA VAL A 58 11.67 11.18 -10.31
C VAL A 58 11.63 10.13 -11.43
N ARG A 59 10.70 10.23 -12.39
CA ARG A 59 10.47 9.20 -13.44
C ARG A 59 11.50 9.28 -14.57
N ASP A 60 11.82 10.49 -14.99
CA ASP A 60 12.71 10.88 -16.08
C ASP A 60 13.29 12.29 -15.80
N PRO A 61 14.40 12.71 -16.45
CA PRO A 61 15.04 13.99 -16.18
C PRO A 61 14.12 15.22 -16.29
N ASP A 62 13.13 15.19 -17.17
CA ASP A 62 12.18 16.29 -17.38
C ASP A 62 11.09 16.33 -16.31
N SER A 63 10.88 15.23 -15.60
CA SER A 63 9.92 15.11 -14.50
C SER A 63 10.40 15.66 -13.15
N MET A 64 11.27 16.67 -13.17
CA MET A 64 11.62 17.45 -11.99
C MET A 64 11.86 18.92 -12.31
N ASP A 65 11.45 19.78 -11.39
CA ASP A 65 11.80 21.18 -11.34
C ASP A 65 12.94 21.37 -10.34
N LEU A 66 13.85 22.27 -10.69
CA LEU A 66 14.97 22.63 -9.84
C LEU A 66 14.74 24.04 -9.34
N TYR A 67 14.78 24.24 -8.02
CA TYR A 67 14.70 25.57 -7.43
C TYR A 67 16.05 25.94 -6.83
N LYS A 68 16.63 27.04 -7.32
CA LYS A 68 17.82 27.64 -6.72
C LYS A 68 17.43 28.30 -5.41
N VAL A 69 18.04 27.87 -4.32
CA VAL A 69 17.84 28.41 -2.96
C VAL A 69 19.18 28.74 -2.30
N GLU A 70 19.14 29.57 -1.26
CA GLU A 70 20.28 29.81 -0.38
C GLU A 70 19.89 29.59 1.08
N LEU A 71 19.81 28.32 1.50
CA LEU A 71 19.41 27.96 2.86
C LEU A 71 20.58 27.41 3.66
N SER A 72 20.95 28.07 4.76
CA SER A 72 21.97 27.54 5.68
C SER A 72 21.56 26.16 6.21
N LEU A 73 22.45 25.17 6.11
CA LEU A 73 22.19 23.81 6.60
C LEU A 73 21.84 23.78 8.10
N SER A 74 22.29 24.77 8.88
CA SER A 74 21.94 24.90 10.30
C SER A 74 20.46 25.23 10.52
N ARG A 75 19.82 25.93 9.59
CA ARG A 75 18.39 26.30 9.63
C ARG A 75 17.47 25.21 9.12
N LEU A 76 18.01 24.18 8.46
CA LEU A 76 17.22 23.07 7.94
C LEU A 76 16.82 22.06 9.01
N LYS A 77 17.42 22.08 10.22
CA LYS A 77 17.20 21.02 11.21
C LYS A 77 15.72 20.88 11.57
N ASP A 78 15.22 19.66 11.46
CA ASP A 78 13.91 19.19 11.92
C ASP A 78 12.67 19.73 11.18
N LYS A 79 12.83 20.31 9.98
CA LYS A 79 11.73 20.77 9.14
C LYS A 79 11.71 20.09 7.76
N THR A 80 10.54 19.65 7.34
CA THR A 80 10.23 19.32 5.93
C THR A 80 9.62 20.54 5.23
N TYR A 81 9.97 20.75 3.97
CA TYR A 81 9.52 21.90 3.18
C TYR A 81 8.33 21.52 2.29
N THR A 82 7.43 22.47 2.04
CA THR A 82 6.38 22.35 1.01
C THR A 82 6.79 23.05 -0.29
N ILE A 83 6.06 22.81 -1.39
CA ILE A 83 6.30 23.49 -2.68
C ILE A 83 6.14 25.01 -2.51
N ASP A 84 5.02 25.46 -1.92
CA ASP A 84 4.75 26.88 -1.68
C ASP A 84 5.85 27.56 -0.86
N GLU A 85 6.44 26.86 0.12
CA GLU A 85 7.57 27.39 0.88
C GLU A 85 8.81 27.54 0.00
N ILE A 86 9.10 26.58 -0.88
CA ILE A 86 10.26 26.62 -1.77
C ILE A 86 10.12 27.74 -2.80
N GLU A 87 8.93 27.93 -3.37
CA GLU A 87 8.64 29.01 -4.32
C GLU A 87 8.87 30.40 -3.71
N ASN A 88 8.62 30.54 -2.40
CA ASN A 88 8.92 31.77 -1.67
C ASN A 88 10.39 31.93 -1.26
N LEU A 89 11.14 30.82 -1.20
CA LEU A 89 12.53 30.80 -0.73
C LEU A 89 13.57 30.85 -1.85
N GLY A 90 13.17 30.60 -3.09
CA GLY A 90 14.08 30.43 -4.21
C GLY A 90 13.49 30.81 -5.56
N VAL A 91 14.29 30.60 -6.60
CA VAL A 91 13.92 30.88 -7.99
C VAL A 91 13.94 29.56 -8.76
N MET A 92 12.88 29.27 -9.49
CA MET A 92 12.83 28.13 -10.40
C MET A 92 13.90 28.26 -11.49
N MET A 93 14.62 27.19 -11.76
CA MET A 93 15.65 27.14 -12.78
C MET A 93 15.04 26.72 -14.12
N GLU A 94 15.16 27.59 -15.13
CA GLU A 94 14.60 27.37 -16.46
C GLU A 94 15.43 26.36 -17.25
N SER A 95 14.79 25.34 -17.83
CA SER A 95 15.49 24.21 -18.42
C SER A 95 16.41 24.58 -19.60
N MET A 96 16.04 25.61 -20.36
CA MET A 96 16.80 26.11 -21.52
C MET A 96 17.95 27.05 -21.15
N PHE A 97 17.99 27.55 -19.92
CA PHE A 97 19.02 28.50 -19.51
C PHE A 97 20.31 27.78 -19.19
N GLU A 98 21.44 28.49 -19.34
CA GLU A 98 22.74 27.95 -18.99
C GLU A 98 22.84 27.81 -17.47
N PHE A 99 23.36 26.69 -16.97
CA PHE A 99 23.53 26.43 -15.54
C PHE A 99 24.36 27.52 -14.86
N LYS A 100 25.30 28.13 -15.60
CA LYS A 100 26.14 29.24 -15.12
C LYS A 100 25.36 30.51 -14.80
N GLU A 101 24.16 30.68 -15.34
CA GLU A 101 23.27 31.78 -14.95
C GLU A 101 22.84 31.67 -13.48
N TYR A 102 22.83 30.45 -12.94
CA TYR A 102 22.47 30.18 -11.55
C TYR A 102 23.70 30.01 -10.66
N PHE A 103 24.73 29.32 -11.14
CA PHE A 103 25.96 29.02 -10.39
C PHE A 103 27.20 29.13 -11.28
N ASN A 104 28.11 30.06 -10.97
CA ASN A 104 29.37 30.25 -11.69
C ASN A 104 30.56 30.41 -10.73
N ASN A 105 31.76 30.54 -11.30
CA ASN A 105 33.01 30.68 -10.53
C ASN A 105 33.29 32.12 -10.05
N ASP A 106 32.58 33.11 -10.57
CA ASP A 106 32.88 34.52 -10.37
C ASP A 106 32.04 35.13 -9.24
N ASP A 107 30.77 35.42 -9.52
CA ASP A 107 29.87 36.16 -8.64
C ASP A 107 28.76 35.29 -8.02
N LYS A 108 28.52 34.09 -8.56
CA LYS A 108 27.43 33.17 -8.16
C LYS A 108 27.95 31.86 -7.56
N LYS A 109 29.06 31.93 -6.83
CA LYS A 109 29.70 30.74 -6.25
C LYS A 109 28.82 30.12 -5.15
N PRO A 110 28.55 28.80 -5.19
CA PRO A 110 27.82 28.08 -4.14
C PRO A 110 28.43 28.33 -2.75
N LYS A 111 27.61 28.77 -1.78
CA LYS A 111 28.06 29.06 -0.42
C LYS A 111 28.33 27.77 0.37
N PRO A 112 29.47 27.64 1.05
CA PRO A 112 29.76 26.45 1.84
C PRO A 112 28.74 26.31 2.98
N ARG A 113 28.29 25.08 3.24
CA ARG A 113 27.28 24.73 4.27
C ARG A 113 25.88 25.31 4.02
N TYR A 114 25.53 25.56 2.75
CA TYR A 114 24.18 25.89 2.33
C TYR A 114 23.58 24.77 1.49
N LEU A 115 22.27 24.63 1.53
CA LEU A 115 21.49 23.96 0.49
C LEU A 115 21.34 24.94 -0.67
N HIS A 116 21.57 24.42 -1.88
CA HIS A 116 21.64 25.21 -3.10
C HIS A 116 20.48 24.93 -4.04
N ILE A 117 20.05 23.67 -4.11
CA ILE A 117 19.02 23.24 -5.06
C ILE A 117 18.00 22.35 -4.33
N PHE A 118 16.72 22.71 -4.46
CA PHE A 118 15.63 21.76 -4.24
C PHE A 118 15.29 21.06 -5.54
N ILE A 119 15.19 19.73 -5.48
CA ILE A 119 14.67 18.90 -6.57
C ILE A 119 13.21 18.64 -6.23
N VAL A 120 12.32 19.22 -7.01
CA VAL A 120 10.87 19.08 -6.87
C VAL A 120 10.40 18.13 -7.96
N PRO A 121 10.05 16.86 -7.65
CA PRO A 121 9.51 15.95 -8.65
C PRO A 121 8.24 16.56 -9.25
N THR A 122 8.24 16.84 -10.55
CA THR A 122 7.04 17.31 -11.23
C THR A 122 6.18 16.10 -11.54
N ILE A 123 4.90 16.22 -11.21
CA ILE A 123 3.89 15.40 -11.86
C ILE A 123 3.79 16.00 -13.26
N VAL A 124 4.67 15.59 -14.18
CA VAL A 124 4.43 15.82 -15.60
C VAL A 124 3.14 15.07 -15.87
N ALA A 125 2.06 15.84 -16.03
CA ALA A 125 0.87 15.40 -16.73
C ALA A 125 1.26 15.22 -18.20
N SER A 126 2.23 14.34 -18.49
CA SER A 126 2.15 13.56 -19.71
C SER A 126 0.79 12.91 -19.58
N ALA A 127 -0.10 13.07 -20.57
CA ALA A 127 -1.27 12.22 -20.68
C ALA A 127 -0.81 10.82 -20.29
N ALA A 128 -1.21 10.32 -19.11
CA ALA A 128 -0.61 9.12 -18.59
C ALA A 128 -0.92 8.07 -19.64
N VAL A 129 0.09 7.64 -20.38
CA VAL A 129 -0.09 6.59 -21.38
C VAL A 129 -0.33 5.36 -20.54
N PHE A 130 -1.61 5.15 -20.24
CA PHE A 130 -2.07 3.98 -19.55
C PHE A 130 -1.75 2.79 -20.43
N GLU A 131 -1.20 1.77 -19.82
CA GLU A 131 -1.01 0.51 -20.51
C GLU A 131 -2.37 -0.09 -20.83
N THR A 132 -2.43 -0.80 -21.94
CA THR A 132 -3.63 -1.57 -22.28
C THR A 132 -3.83 -2.70 -21.28
N VAL A 133 -5.05 -3.21 -21.19
CA VAL A 133 -5.38 -4.36 -20.33
C VAL A 133 -4.48 -5.56 -20.66
N ASP A 134 -4.26 -5.83 -21.94
CA ASP A 134 -3.45 -6.98 -22.38
C ASP A 134 -1.98 -6.84 -22.00
N GLU A 135 -1.40 -5.64 -22.11
CA GLU A 135 -0.01 -5.37 -21.70
C GLU A 135 0.18 -5.62 -20.21
N VAL A 136 -0.73 -5.09 -19.38
CA VAL A 136 -0.66 -5.29 -17.93
C VAL A 136 -0.89 -6.75 -17.57
N LEU A 137 -1.89 -7.41 -18.16
CA LEU A 137 -2.14 -8.83 -17.95
C LEU A 137 -0.91 -9.68 -18.31
N ARG A 138 -0.21 -9.36 -19.40
CA ARG A 138 1.05 -10.05 -19.78
C ARG A 138 2.14 -9.88 -18.72
N LYS A 139 2.28 -8.68 -18.14
CA LYS A 139 3.27 -8.42 -17.07
C LYS A 139 2.94 -9.19 -15.79
N VAL A 140 1.68 -9.14 -15.34
CA VAL A 140 1.27 -9.88 -14.13
C VAL A 140 1.26 -11.39 -14.35
N ASP A 141 1.01 -11.87 -15.57
CA ASP A 141 1.21 -13.27 -15.95
C ASP A 141 2.68 -13.67 -15.86
N SER A 142 3.62 -12.80 -16.26
CA SER A 142 5.04 -13.05 -16.06
C SER A 142 5.40 -13.17 -14.57
N HIS A 143 4.76 -12.39 -13.70
CA HIS A 143 4.91 -12.55 -12.24
C HIS A 143 4.33 -13.88 -11.76
N TRP A 144 3.16 -14.27 -12.23
CA TRP A 144 2.59 -15.59 -11.95
C TRP A 144 3.55 -16.71 -12.34
N GLU A 145 4.04 -16.73 -13.58
CA GLU A 145 4.95 -17.77 -14.06
C GLU A 145 6.24 -17.85 -13.24
N ARG A 146 6.76 -16.70 -12.78
CA ARG A 146 7.94 -16.62 -11.93
C ARG A 146 7.71 -17.22 -10.54
N PHE A 147 6.51 -17.06 -9.98
CA PHE A 147 6.22 -17.44 -8.59
C PHE A 147 5.37 -18.70 -8.46
N LYS A 148 4.79 -19.23 -9.54
CA LYS A 148 3.80 -20.33 -9.53
C LYS A 148 4.26 -21.52 -8.71
N GLU A 149 5.49 -21.97 -8.89
CA GLU A 149 6.02 -23.17 -8.22
C GLU A 149 6.09 -23.02 -6.70
N LYS A 150 6.21 -21.79 -6.21
CA LYS A 150 6.17 -21.48 -4.78
C LYS A 150 4.76 -21.18 -4.29
N LEU A 151 3.95 -20.49 -5.10
CA LEU A 151 2.57 -20.14 -4.78
C LEU A 151 1.66 -21.37 -4.64
N VAL A 152 1.93 -22.44 -5.40
CA VAL A 152 1.15 -23.70 -5.33
C VAL A 152 1.59 -24.63 -4.20
N LYS A 153 2.72 -24.34 -3.55
CA LYS A 153 3.20 -25.11 -2.40
C LYS A 153 2.43 -24.69 -1.15
N LYS A 154 2.14 -25.67 -0.30
CA LYS A 154 1.55 -25.42 1.01
C LYS A 154 2.56 -24.67 1.88
N ILE A 155 2.10 -23.60 2.52
CA ILE A 155 2.86 -22.94 3.59
C ILE A 155 2.76 -23.81 4.84
N GLU A 156 3.90 -24.25 5.34
CA GLU A 156 4.04 -24.99 6.59
C GLU A 156 4.51 -24.03 7.67
N LEU A 157 3.87 -24.12 8.83
CA LEU A 157 4.25 -23.33 10.00
C LEU A 157 5.11 -24.21 10.91
N GLU A 158 6.29 -23.74 11.25
CA GLU A 158 7.13 -24.39 12.26
C GLU A 158 6.42 -24.39 13.62
N GLU A 159 6.62 -25.43 14.42
CA GLU A 159 6.01 -25.56 15.74
C GLU A 159 6.97 -25.15 16.85
N PHE A 160 6.43 -24.52 17.88
CA PHE A 160 7.17 -24.02 19.03
C PHE A 160 7.52 -25.20 19.92
N ARG A 161 8.82 -25.36 20.20
CA ARG A 161 9.34 -26.44 21.01
C ARG A 161 10.12 -25.90 22.20
N VAL A 162 9.87 -26.48 23.37
CA VAL A 162 10.60 -26.21 24.60
C VAL A 162 11.23 -27.49 25.14
N SER A 163 12.45 -27.38 25.65
CA SER A 163 13.19 -28.49 26.27
C SER A 163 13.29 -28.35 27.80
N ASP A 164 13.35 -27.11 28.29
CA ASP A 164 13.60 -26.78 29.71
C ASP A 164 12.38 -26.10 30.35
N HIS A 165 11.27 -26.83 30.43
CA HIS A 165 10.05 -26.37 31.10
C HIS A 165 9.30 -27.55 31.74
N ILE A 166 8.72 -27.33 32.93
CA ILE A 166 7.98 -28.37 33.67
C ILE A 166 6.78 -28.93 32.89
N TYR A 167 6.21 -28.14 31.97
CA TYR A 167 5.10 -28.54 31.10
C TYR A 167 5.54 -28.81 29.65
N LYS A 168 6.82 -29.15 29.40
CA LYS A 168 7.36 -29.28 28.04
C LYS A 168 6.55 -30.21 27.14
N ASP A 169 6.09 -31.34 27.66
CA ASP A 169 5.38 -32.33 26.84
C ASP A 169 4.02 -31.80 26.41
N SER A 170 3.31 -31.08 27.30
CA SER A 170 2.03 -30.43 27.00
C SER A 170 2.20 -29.26 26.01
N ILE A 171 3.21 -28.41 26.22
CA ILE A 171 3.50 -27.28 25.33
C ILE A 171 3.87 -27.81 23.93
N ASN A 172 4.74 -28.81 23.85
CA ASN A 172 5.18 -29.41 22.60
C ASN A 172 4.02 -30.15 21.89
N ALA A 173 3.14 -30.82 22.63
CA ALA A 173 1.97 -31.49 22.08
C ALA A 173 0.90 -30.51 21.57
N SER A 174 0.89 -29.27 22.04
CA SER A 174 -0.10 -28.27 21.64
C SER A 174 0.02 -27.80 20.18
N GLY A 175 1.18 -27.97 19.54
CA GLY A 175 1.39 -27.59 18.14
C GLY A 175 1.27 -26.09 17.87
N ILE A 176 1.71 -25.25 18.83
CA ILE A 176 1.69 -23.78 18.68
C ILE A 176 2.65 -23.36 17.55
N PRO A 177 2.20 -22.61 16.53
CA PRO A 177 3.09 -22.12 15.47
C PRO A 177 4.15 -21.14 15.96
N VAL A 178 5.29 -21.08 15.27
CA VAL A 178 6.39 -20.14 15.49
C VAL A 178 6.44 -19.14 14.36
N ILE A 179 6.52 -17.84 14.72
CA ILE A 179 6.82 -16.76 13.80
C ILE A 179 8.02 -16.00 14.33
N GLU A 180 9.09 -15.90 13.52
CA GLU A 180 10.33 -15.20 13.89
C GLU A 180 10.87 -15.64 15.26
N GLY A 181 10.82 -16.95 15.55
CA GLY A 181 11.26 -17.53 16.81
C GLY A 181 10.29 -17.38 18.00
N ASN A 182 9.13 -16.73 17.82
CA ASN A 182 8.15 -16.51 18.88
C ASN A 182 6.87 -17.34 18.67
N PRO A 183 6.27 -17.91 19.74
CA PRO A 183 5.00 -18.62 19.63
C PRO A 183 3.86 -17.68 19.23
N SER A 184 3.03 -18.12 18.27
CA SER A 184 1.93 -17.34 17.72
C SER A 184 0.57 -17.98 18.02
N PHE A 185 -0.04 -17.54 19.11
CA PHE A 185 -1.40 -17.94 19.47
C PHE A 185 -2.46 -17.46 18.48
N LEU A 186 -2.17 -16.41 17.70
CA LEU A 186 -3.07 -15.91 16.66
C LEU A 186 -3.27 -16.92 15.53
N LEU A 187 -2.28 -17.80 15.28
CA LEU A 187 -2.31 -18.82 14.23
C LEU A 187 -2.59 -20.23 14.76
N HIS A 188 -2.46 -20.41 16.08
CA HIS A 188 -2.67 -21.69 16.73
C HIS A 188 -4.12 -22.16 16.58
N SER A 189 -4.33 -23.44 16.26
CA SER A 189 -5.67 -24.03 16.07
C SER A 189 -6.57 -23.27 15.08
N LEU A 190 -6.00 -22.69 14.01
CA LEU A 190 -6.81 -22.14 12.91
C LEU A 190 -7.51 -23.30 12.15
N PRO A 191 -8.82 -23.19 11.86
CA PRO A 191 -9.58 -24.30 11.29
C PRO A 191 -9.12 -24.64 9.86
N ASP A 192 -8.89 -25.94 9.59
CA ASP A 192 -8.49 -26.42 8.26
C ASP A 192 -9.68 -26.67 7.31
N SER A 193 -10.86 -26.93 7.87
CA SER A 193 -12.11 -27.22 7.16
C SER A 193 -13.29 -26.93 8.07
N ASP A 194 -14.50 -26.81 7.52
CA ASP A 194 -15.76 -26.51 8.23
C ASP A 194 -16.01 -27.35 9.51
N ASN A 195 -15.41 -28.54 9.61
CA ASN A 195 -15.61 -29.45 10.75
C ASN A 195 -14.58 -29.29 11.88
N ASN A 196 -13.54 -28.47 11.70
CA ASN A 196 -12.55 -28.23 12.75
C ASN A 196 -12.95 -26.98 13.56
N GLU A 197 -12.91 -27.10 14.88
CA GLU A 197 -13.18 -25.98 15.80
C GLU A 197 -11.96 -25.05 15.88
N GLY A 198 -12.22 -23.75 15.76
CA GLY A 198 -11.27 -22.69 16.07
C GLY A 198 -11.46 -22.19 17.51
N TYR A 199 -10.96 -20.99 17.79
CA TYR A 199 -11.17 -20.29 19.05
C TYR A 199 -12.39 -19.38 19.04
N ILE A 200 -12.92 -19.03 17.87
CA ILE A 200 -14.19 -18.32 17.79
C ILE A 200 -15.32 -19.36 17.86
N PRO A 201 -16.31 -19.18 18.77
CA PRO A 201 -17.47 -20.05 18.84
C PRO A 201 -18.19 -20.15 17.49
N GLU A 202 -18.62 -21.36 17.16
CA GLU A 202 -19.21 -21.66 15.86
C GLU A 202 -20.48 -20.83 15.59
N ASP A 203 -21.27 -20.51 16.62
CA ASP A 203 -22.46 -19.66 16.50
C ASP A 203 -22.10 -18.19 16.16
N VAL A 204 -21.05 -17.66 16.78
CA VAL A 204 -20.52 -16.32 16.51
C VAL A 204 -19.94 -16.25 15.10
N LEU A 205 -19.15 -17.25 14.71
CA LEU A 205 -18.53 -17.33 13.39
C LEU A 205 -19.59 -17.51 12.29
N THR A 206 -20.58 -18.37 12.51
CA THR A 206 -21.73 -18.56 11.60
C THR A 206 -22.51 -17.26 11.41
N ASN A 207 -22.77 -16.51 12.49
CA ASN A 207 -23.44 -15.22 12.40
C ASN A 207 -22.61 -14.18 11.64
N LEU A 208 -21.29 -14.15 11.86
CA LEU A 208 -20.37 -13.29 11.11
C LEU A 208 -20.38 -13.63 9.61
N ILE A 209 -20.27 -14.91 9.25
CA ILE A 209 -20.35 -15.38 7.86
C ILE A 209 -21.68 -14.96 7.23
N LYS A 210 -22.80 -15.17 7.93
CA LYS A 210 -24.13 -14.77 7.46
C LYS A 210 -24.21 -13.27 7.14
N LYS A 211 -23.69 -12.42 8.03
CA LYS A 211 -23.63 -10.96 7.80
C LYS A 211 -22.76 -10.63 6.57
N VAL A 212 -21.56 -11.19 6.50
CA VAL A 212 -20.61 -10.97 5.40
C VAL A 212 -21.20 -11.38 4.04
N MET A 213 -21.98 -12.46 4.00
CA MET A 213 -22.65 -12.92 2.77
C MET A 213 -23.87 -12.07 2.42
N GLY A 214 -24.53 -11.45 3.41
CA GLY A 214 -25.72 -10.61 3.22
C GLY A 214 -25.42 -9.14 2.91
N GLN A 215 -24.33 -8.58 3.42
CA GLN A 215 -24.05 -7.15 3.43
C GLN A 215 -22.92 -6.74 2.49
N ARG A 216 -22.91 -5.48 2.03
CA ARG A 216 -21.82 -4.91 1.20
C ARG A 216 -20.64 -4.39 2.02
N TRP A 217 -20.86 -4.11 3.29
CA TRP A 217 -19.83 -3.70 4.24
C TRP A 217 -20.18 -4.14 5.65
N LEU A 218 -19.18 -4.23 6.51
CA LEU A 218 -19.30 -4.55 7.93
C LEU A 218 -18.16 -3.88 8.71
N PHE A 219 -18.48 -3.30 9.86
CA PHE A 219 -17.47 -2.81 10.81
C PHE A 219 -17.30 -3.79 11.96
N LEU A 220 -16.08 -4.30 12.16
CA LEU A 220 -15.75 -5.19 13.26
C LEU A 220 -15.21 -4.37 14.44
N MET A 221 -16.05 -4.20 15.45
CA MET A 221 -15.81 -3.31 16.59
C MET A 221 -15.46 -4.08 17.86
N GLY A 222 -14.47 -3.58 18.59
CA GLY A 222 -14.06 -4.13 19.88
C GLY A 222 -12.78 -3.48 20.39
N THR A 223 -12.53 -3.59 21.70
CA THR A 223 -11.29 -3.11 22.33
C THR A 223 -10.06 -3.88 21.84
N SER A 224 -8.85 -3.39 22.14
CA SER A 224 -7.64 -4.18 21.90
C SER A 224 -7.73 -5.54 22.61
N GLY A 225 -7.21 -6.60 21.99
CA GLY A 225 -7.25 -7.96 22.55
C GLY A 225 -8.61 -8.66 22.51
N SER A 226 -9.67 -8.04 21.99
CA SER A 226 -11.02 -8.64 21.93
C SER A 226 -11.18 -9.78 20.91
N GLY A 227 -10.14 -10.13 20.16
CA GLY A 227 -10.17 -11.21 19.16
C GLY A 227 -10.57 -10.80 17.74
N LYS A 228 -10.54 -9.51 17.40
CA LYS A 228 -10.91 -9.01 16.05
C LYS A 228 -10.10 -9.67 14.92
N THR A 229 -8.77 -9.54 14.96
CA THR A 229 -7.86 -10.16 13.98
C THR A 229 -8.05 -11.67 13.91
N ARG A 230 -8.21 -12.33 15.07
CA ARG A 230 -8.48 -13.77 15.13
C ARG A 230 -9.78 -14.14 14.43
N SER A 231 -10.83 -13.31 14.58
CA SER A 231 -12.12 -13.51 13.91
C SER A 231 -12.01 -13.36 12.40
N LEU A 232 -11.23 -12.39 11.93
CA LEU A 232 -10.95 -12.24 10.51
C LEU A 232 -10.21 -13.47 9.97
N TYR A 233 -9.24 -14.00 10.72
CA TYR A 233 -8.49 -15.19 10.30
C TYR A 233 -9.39 -16.41 10.22
N GLU A 234 -10.19 -16.70 11.25
CA GLU A 234 -11.09 -17.85 11.23
C GLU A 234 -12.20 -17.71 10.16
N LEU A 235 -12.72 -16.50 9.95
CA LEU A 235 -13.62 -16.21 8.82
C LEU A 235 -12.96 -16.55 7.46
N LEU A 236 -11.69 -16.17 7.29
CA LEU A 236 -10.94 -16.39 6.06
C LEU A 236 -10.36 -17.82 5.95
N CYS A 237 -10.40 -18.61 7.02
CA CYS A 237 -10.16 -20.05 6.97
C CYS A 237 -11.41 -20.83 6.50
N ARG A 238 -12.62 -20.29 6.71
CA ARG A 238 -13.90 -20.86 6.24
C ARG A 238 -14.32 -20.35 4.85
N THR A 239 -13.85 -19.16 4.45
CA THR A 239 -14.27 -18.50 3.21
C THR A 239 -13.08 -17.93 2.47
N TYR A 240 -13.02 -18.04 1.15
CA TYR A 240 -11.99 -17.32 0.40
C TYR A 240 -12.26 -15.83 0.53
N GLY A 241 -11.24 -15.04 0.79
CA GLY A 241 -11.36 -13.59 0.91
C GLY A 241 -10.02 -12.91 0.84
N ILE A 242 -10.05 -11.60 0.58
CA ILE A 242 -8.84 -10.79 0.51
C ILE A 242 -8.57 -10.21 1.90
N TYR A 243 -7.33 -10.32 2.36
CA TYR A 243 -6.87 -9.75 3.62
C TYR A 243 -5.81 -8.69 3.35
N PHE A 244 -6.09 -7.49 3.83
CA PHE A 244 -5.14 -6.39 3.94
C PHE A 244 -4.98 -6.02 5.40
N THR A 245 -3.82 -5.49 5.75
CA THR A 245 -3.54 -4.94 7.07
C THR A 245 -2.72 -3.67 6.91
N LEU A 246 -2.90 -2.72 7.82
CA LEU A 246 -2.08 -1.51 7.91
C LEU A 246 -1.08 -1.63 9.05
N ASN A 247 -0.02 -0.81 8.97
CA ASN A 247 1.07 -0.75 9.94
C ASN A 247 1.83 -2.08 10.09
N THR A 248 1.95 -2.83 9.00
CA THR A 248 2.89 -3.94 8.92
C THR A 248 4.31 -3.40 9.10
N GLY A 249 5.03 -3.91 10.11
CA GLY A 249 6.35 -3.40 10.46
C GLY A 249 7.41 -3.66 9.39
N ASN A 250 8.46 -2.85 9.40
CA ASN A 250 9.75 -3.19 8.76
C ASN A 250 10.60 -4.01 9.73
N GLY A 251 10.11 -5.18 10.14
CA GLY A 251 10.83 -6.08 11.04
C GLY A 251 11.05 -5.57 12.46
N SER A 252 11.14 -6.51 13.40
CA SER A 252 11.59 -6.38 14.79
C SER A 252 10.67 -5.74 15.84
N LYS A 253 9.63 -4.94 15.55
CA LYS A 253 8.77 -4.38 16.64
C LYS A 253 7.26 -4.25 16.40
N ASN A 254 6.75 -4.40 15.17
CA ASN A 254 5.30 -4.33 14.91
C ASN A 254 4.77 -5.70 14.47
N ASN A 255 3.95 -6.30 15.32
CA ASN A 255 3.47 -7.70 15.27
C ASN A 255 2.35 -7.99 14.25
N ASN A 256 2.13 -7.12 13.26
CA ASN A 256 1.03 -7.32 12.31
C ASN A 256 1.49 -8.23 11.17
N LEU A 257 0.97 -9.46 11.14
CA LEU A 257 1.20 -10.39 10.05
C LEU A 257 0.43 -9.93 8.80
N GLY A 258 1.08 -10.06 7.64
CA GLY A 258 0.53 -9.58 6.39
C GLY A 258 1.58 -9.06 5.44
N SER A 259 1.13 -8.84 4.22
CA SER A 259 1.87 -8.05 3.23
C SER A 259 1.90 -6.58 3.59
N ARG A 260 3.00 -5.94 3.19
CA ARG A 260 3.22 -4.50 3.28
C ARG A 260 2.66 -3.74 2.08
N ASP A 261 1.96 -4.40 1.17
CA ASP A 261 1.45 -3.79 -0.06
C ASP A 261 0.57 -2.56 0.20
N MET A 262 -0.27 -2.58 1.24
CA MET A 262 -1.06 -1.42 1.67
C MET A 262 -0.16 -0.27 2.17
N ASP A 263 0.77 -0.55 3.07
CA ASP A 263 1.66 0.48 3.65
C ASP A 263 2.59 1.09 2.59
N VAL A 264 3.17 0.26 1.72
CA VAL A 264 3.98 0.70 0.58
C VAL A 264 3.15 1.54 -0.38
N THR A 265 1.94 1.08 -0.73
CA THR A 265 1.04 1.83 -1.62
C THR A 265 0.64 3.18 -1.04
N ILE A 266 0.33 3.24 0.26
CA ILE A 266 0.00 4.48 0.95
C ILE A 266 1.21 5.42 0.94
N ASN A 267 2.41 4.94 1.27
CA ASN A 267 3.61 5.76 1.25
C ASN A 267 3.92 6.28 -0.16
N ASP A 268 3.84 5.43 -1.19
CA ASP A 268 4.02 5.80 -2.60
C ASP A 268 2.99 6.86 -3.03
N LEU A 269 1.74 6.72 -2.56
CA LEU A 269 0.67 7.68 -2.83
C LEU A 269 1.03 9.06 -2.28
N GLY A 270 1.64 9.15 -1.09
CA GLY A 270 2.02 10.42 -0.46
C GLY A 270 2.83 11.35 -1.36
N PHE A 271 3.71 10.80 -2.20
CA PHE A 271 4.51 11.57 -3.16
C PHE A 271 3.73 12.10 -4.37
N LYS A 272 2.49 11.62 -4.56
CA LYS A 272 1.60 11.99 -5.68
C LYS A 272 0.44 12.88 -5.26
N LEU A 273 0.21 13.04 -3.95
CA LEU A 273 -0.87 13.87 -3.44
C LEU A 273 -0.47 15.34 -3.51
N VAL A 274 -1.33 16.16 -4.10
CA VAL A 274 -1.13 17.61 -4.20
C VAL A 274 -2.16 18.31 -3.30
N PRO A 275 -1.74 19.19 -2.38
CA PRO A 275 -2.67 19.97 -1.58
C PRO A 275 -3.71 20.69 -2.44
N ASN A 276 -4.94 20.80 -1.94
CA ASN A 276 -6.08 21.44 -2.63
C ASN A 276 -6.57 20.76 -3.93
N LYS A 277 -5.87 19.76 -4.47
CA LYS A 277 -6.32 18.95 -5.63
C LYS A 277 -7.13 17.72 -5.23
N LEU A 278 -8.20 17.93 -4.48
CA LEU A 278 -8.93 16.87 -3.79
C LEU A 278 -9.49 15.78 -4.74
N GLN A 279 -9.95 16.16 -5.93
CA GLN A 279 -10.49 15.21 -6.93
C GLN A 279 -9.39 14.35 -7.54
N GLU A 280 -8.31 14.98 -8.00
CA GLU A 280 -7.15 14.27 -8.55
C GLU A 280 -6.56 13.31 -7.51
N ASN A 281 -6.39 13.79 -6.27
CA ASN A 281 -5.94 12.98 -5.15
C ASN A 281 -6.82 11.75 -4.92
N SER A 282 -8.15 11.93 -4.94
CA SER A 282 -9.09 10.83 -4.76
C SER A 282 -9.01 9.82 -5.92
N ASN A 283 -8.87 10.30 -7.15
CA ASN A 283 -8.76 9.44 -8.34
C ASN A 283 -7.46 8.62 -8.31
N ILE A 284 -6.32 9.25 -7.99
CA ILE A 284 -5.03 8.56 -7.87
C ILE A 284 -5.06 7.55 -6.72
N ALA A 285 -5.62 7.93 -5.56
CA ALA A 285 -5.72 7.05 -4.40
C ALA A 285 -6.63 5.82 -4.68
N LEU A 286 -7.73 6.01 -5.40
CA LEU A 286 -8.58 4.92 -5.87
C LEU A 286 -7.85 4.01 -6.86
N ARG A 287 -7.10 4.58 -7.81
CA ARG A 287 -6.26 3.79 -8.73
C ARG A 287 -5.28 2.91 -7.97
N TYR A 288 -4.60 3.49 -6.98
CA TYR A 288 -3.59 2.79 -6.17
C TYR A 288 -4.20 1.65 -5.35
N THR A 289 -5.28 1.93 -4.63
CA THR A 289 -5.94 0.93 -3.77
C THR A 289 -6.62 -0.18 -4.57
N ARG A 290 -7.23 0.14 -5.71
CA ARG A 290 -7.83 -0.86 -6.61
C ARG A 290 -6.80 -1.73 -7.32
N ALA A 291 -5.63 -1.19 -7.65
CA ALA A 291 -4.54 -1.98 -8.20
C ALA A 291 -4.07 -3.09 -7.24
N MET A 292 -4.03 -2.82 -5.93
CA MET A 292 -3.76 -3.86 -4.93
C MET A 292 -4.84 -4.94 -4.90
N LEU A 293 -6.11 -4.54 -4.89
CA LEU A 293 -7.24 -5.47 -4.92
C LEU A 293 -7.19 -6.35 -6.17
N LEU A 294 -6.90 -5.76 -7.34
CA LEU A 294 -6.69 -6.50 -8.59
C LEU A 294 -5.56 -7.49 -8.50
N GLY A 295 -4.42 -7.12 -7.90
CA GLY A 295 -3.30 -8.04 -7.68
C GLY A 295 -3.70 -9.28 -6.89
N ARG A 296 -4.44 -9.09 -5.80
CA ARG A 296 -4.95 -10.19 -4.97
C ARG A 296 -5.97 -11.06 -5.69
N LEU A 297 -6.92 -10.45 -6.39
CA LEU A 297 -7.94 -11.14 -7.18
C LEU A 297 -7.32 -11.95 -8.33
N PHE A 298 -6.33 -11.39 -9.01
CA PHE A 298 -5.61 -12.04 -10.09
C PHE A 298 -4.92 -13.32 -9.61
N ILE A 299 -4.10 -13.24 -8.55
CA ILE A 299 -3.40 -14.42 -8.01
C ILE A 299 -4.38 -15.45 -7.47
N LEU A 300 -5.44 -15.03 -6.74
CA LEU A 300 -6.48 -15.94 -6.29
C LEU A 300 -7.14 -16.68 -7.47
N THR A 301 -7.46 -15.97 -8.54
CA THR A 301 -8.07 -16.55 -9.74
C THR A 301 -7.13 -17.57 -10.40
N LYS A 302 -5.84 -17.24 -10.54
CA LYS A 302 -4.83 -18.14 -11.11
C LYS A 302 -4.62 -19.39 -10.27
N LEU A 303 -4.60 -19.28 -8.94
CA LEU A 303 -4.52 -20.43 -8.05
C LEU A 303 -5.74 -21.34 -8.17
N LEU A 304 -6.95 -20.78 -8.15
CA LEU A 304 -8.19 -21.56 -8.31
C LEU A 304 -8.23 -22.28 -9.66
N GLU A 305 -7.84 -21.59 -10.73
CA GLU A 305 -7.73 -22.17 -12.08
C GLU A 305 -6.68 -23.28 -12.14
N PHE A 306 -5.48 -23.04 -11.61
CA PHE A 306 -4.40 -24.03 -11.59
C PHE A 306 -4.79 -25.30 -10.85
N HIS A 307 -5.34 -25.18 -9.63
CA HIS A 307 -5.73 -26.34 -8.84
C HIS A 307 -6.89 -27.11 -9.47
N ARG A 308 -7.86 -26.40 -10.08
CA ARG A 308 -8.97 -27.03 -10.81
C ARG A 308 -8.49 -27.83 -12.03
N ASN A 309 -7.56 -27.27 -12.82
CA ASN A 309 -7.09 -27.90 -14.06
C ASN A 309 -6.21 -29.13 -13.82
N ASN A 310 -5.52 -29.20 -12.68
CA ASN A 310 -4.56 -30.26 -12.39
C ASN A 310 -5.09 -31.34 -11.44
N ASN A 311 -6.39 -31.31 -11.06
CA ASN A 311 -7.00 -32.24 -10.10
C ASN A 311 -6.21 -32.38 -8.78
N PHE A 312 -5.43 -31.35 -8.39
CA PHE A 312 -4.66 -31.38 -7.15
C PHE A 312 -5.58 -31.20 -5.94
N ILE A 313 -5.28 -31.94 -4.88
CA ILE A 313 -6.00 -31.98 -3.61
C ILE A 313 -6.16 -30.55 -3.05
N ASN A 314 -7.42 -30.11 -2.97
CA ASN A 314 -8.00 -28.97 -2.25
C ASN A 314 -7.04 -27.82 -1.88
N PHE A 315 -6.90 -26.82 -2.76
CA PHE A 315 -6.51 -25.48 -2.34
C PHE A 315 -7.56 -24.94 -1.36
N THR A 316 -7.24 -24.66 -0.11
CA THR A 316 -8.22 -24.25 0.91
C THR A 316 -8.20 -22.74 1.18
N PRO A 317 -9.28 -22.17 1.76
CA PRO A 317 -9.25 -20.78 2.21
C PRO A 317 -8.16 -20.50 3.25
N LYS A 318 -7.85 -21.46 4.13
CA LYS A 318 -6.72 -21.34 5.07
C LYS A 318 -5.38 -21.21 4.35
N GLN A 319 -5.12 -22.02 3.31
CA GLN A 319 -3.90 -21.89 2.51
C GLN A 319 -3.82 -20.50 1.86
N TRP A 320 -4.94 -20.02 1.30
CA TRP A 320 -5.02 -18.68 0.75
C TRP A 320 -4.75 -17.57 1.79
N LEU A 321 -5.30 -17.69 3.00
CA LEU A 321 -5.02 -16.77 4.10
C LEU A 321 -3.52 -16.74 4.43
N LEU A 322 -2.90 -17.90 4.66
CA LEU A 322 -1.48 -17.98 5.02
C LEU A 322 -0.59 -17.32 3.97
N MET A 323 -0.90 -17.47 2.68
CA MET A 323 -0.15 -16.78 1.60
C MET A 323 -0.23 -15.26 1.67
N GLN A 324 -1.35 -14.71 2.17
CA GLN A 324 -1.51 -13.27 2.35
C GLN A 324 -0.78 -12.78 3.61
N LEU A 325 -0.60 -13.65 4.61
CA LEU A 325 0.11 -13.38 5.86
C LEU A 325 1.64 -13.50 5.75
N PHE A 326 2.13 -14.39 4.88
CA PHE A 326 3.56 -14.74 4.79
C PHE A 326 4.14 -14.57 3.38
N PRO A 327 4.11 -13.36 2.79
CA PRO A 327 4.66 -13.15 1.45
C PRO A 327 6.17 -13.45 1.35
N LEU A 328 6.93 -13.27 2.44
CA LEU A 328 8.38 -13.54 2.46
C LEU A 328 8.72 -15.03 2.42
N GLN A 329 7.84 -15.92 2.88
CA GLN A 329 8.05 -17.36 2.72
C GLN A 329 7.85 -17.80 1.26
N ILE A 330 7.07 -17.03 0.49
CA ILE A 330 6.93 -17.24 -0.96
C ILE A 330 8.13 -16.61 -1.68
N TYR A 331 8.53 -15.40 -1.31
CA TYR A 331 9.67 -14.72 -1.93
C TYR A 331 10.54 -14.02 -0.88
N GLU A 332 11.64 -14.69 -0.50
CA GLU A 332 12.54 -14.26 0.58
C GLU A 332 13.12 -12.86 0.41
N LYS A 333 13.23 -12.37 -0.83
CA LYS A 333 13.88 -11.08 -1.10
C LYS A 333 12.96 -9.90 -0.84
N ASP A 334 11.66 -10.04 -1.10
CA ASP A 334 10.72 -8.92 -0.98
C ASP A 334 9.26 -9.38 -1.00
N ASP A 335 8.36 -8.45 -0.68
CA ASP A 335 6.93 -8.67 -0.79
C ASP A 335 6.47 -8.64 -2.26
N PHE A 336 6.19 -9.81 -2.81
CA PHE A 336 5.82 -9.92 -4.23
C PHE A 336 4.48 -9.25 -4.58
N TRP A 337 3.60 -9.04 -3.60
CA TRP A 337 2.32 -8.37 -3.82
C TRP A 337 2.52 -6.92 -4.28
N CYS A 338 3.58 -6.26 -3.83
CA CYS A 338 3.95 -4.91 -4.25
C CYS A 338 4.24 -4.85 -5.75
N TYR A 339 4.90 -5.86 -6.34
CA TYR A 339 5.21 -5.89 -7.77
C TYR A 339 3.95 -6.07 -8.61
N VAL A 340 3.09 -7.03 -8.22
CA VAL A 340 1.83 -7.29 -8.93
C VAL A 340 0.92 -6.07 -8.87
N ALA A 341 0.77 -5.45 -7.69
CA ALA A 341 -0.02 -4.25 -7.54
C ALA A 341 0.54 -3.09 -8.40
N ARG A 342 1.87 -2.94 -8.47
CA ARG A 342 2.51 -1.86 -9.24
C ARG A 342 2.16 -1.94 -10.73
N ASP A 343 2.14 -3.12 -11.33
CA ASP A 343 1.78 -3.25 -12.75
C ASP A 343 0.31 -2.87 -12.99
N PHE A 344 -0.60 -3.29 -12.10
CA PHE A 344 -2.01 -2.88 -12.18
C PHE A 344 -2.22 -1.37 -12.01
N ARG A 345 -1.30 -0.63 -11.36
CA ARG A 345 -1.39 0.84 -11.22
C ARG A 345 -1.23 1.57 -12.57
N ASN A 346 -0.63 0.92 -13.57
CA ASN A 346 -0.42 1.50 -14.89
C ASN A 346 -1.67 1.43 -15.79
N LEU A 347 -2.75 0.81 -15.32
CA LEU A 347 -4.04 0.82 -16.00
C LEU A 347 -4.81 2.12 -15.76
N ASP A 348 -5.64 2.44 -16.74
CA ASP A 348 -6.70 3.43 -16.59
C ASP A 348 -7.66 3.03 -15.43
N PRO A 349 -7.98 3.95 -14.50
CA PRO A 349 -8.93 3.71 -13.43
C PRO A 349 -10.30 3.16 -13.86
N GLU A 350 -10.79 3.48 -15.06
CA GLU A 350 -12.06 2.94 -15.58
C GLU A 350 -11.96 1.44 -15.82
N ARG A 351 -10.80 0.96 -16.32
CA ARG A 351 -10.52 -0.46 -16.57
C ARG A 351 -10.38 -1.27 -15.29
N HIS A 352 -10.04 -0.65 -14.17
CA HIS A 352 -10.00 -1.34 -12.87
C HIS A 352 -11.36 -1.92 -12.50
N ASN A 353 -12.45 -1.17 -12.71
CA ASN A 353 -13.80 -1.64 -12.37
C ASN A 353 -14.18 -2.87 -13.18
N GLU A 354 -13.91 -2.85 -14.49
CA GLU A 354 -14.21 -3.94 -15.42
C GLU A 354 -13.41 -5.21 -15.07
N LEU A 355 -12.12 -5.06 -14.77
CA LEU A 355 -11.28 -6.19 -14.38
C LEU A 355 -11.66 -6.78 -13.03
N VAL A 356 -11.99 -5.95 -12.04
CA VAL A 356 -12.50 -6.46 -10.75
C VAL A 356 -13.79 -7.25 -10.98
N ALA A 357 -14.73 -6.73 -11.78
CA ALA A 357 -15.96 -7.46 -12.10
C ALA A 357 -15.68 -8.79 -12.82
N THR A 358 -14.70 -8.80 -13.73
CA THR A 358 -14.26 -9.99 -14.47
C THR A 358 -13.67 -11.04 -13.52
N PHE A 359 -12.72 -10.68 -12.66
CA PHE A 359 -12.12 -11.62 -11.71
C PHE A 359 -13.13 -12.12 -10.67
N VAL A 360 -14.03 -11.26 -10.19
CA VAL A 360 -15.09 -11.67 -9.27
C VAL A 360 -16.07 -12.65 -9.94
N THR A 361 -16.37 -12.46 -11.22
CA THR A 361 -17.21 -13.38 -12.00
C THR A 361 -16.50 -14.73 -12.18
N LYS A 362 -15.22 -14.72 -12.54
CA LYS A 362 -14.39 -15.94 -12.60
C LYS A 362 -14.36 -16.66 -11.25
N PHE A 363 -14.13 -15.93 -10.15
CA PHE A 363 -14.19 -16.47 -8.80
C PHE A 363 -15.51 -17.19 -8.50
N LYS A 364 -16.66 -16.61 -8.87
CA LYS A 364 -17.97 -17.29 -8.71
C LYS A 364 -18.09 -18.58 -9.49
N SER A 365 -17.46 -18.67 -10.66
CA SER A 365 -17.44 -19.90 -11.44
C SER A 365 -16.60 -21.03 -10.80
N PHE A 366 -15.65 -20.66 -9.94
CA PHE A 366 -14.82 -21.60 -9.17
C PHE A 366 -15.42 -21.93 -7.80
N VAL A 367 -16.04 -20.95 -7.14
CA VAL A 367 -16.57 -21.07 -5.77
C VAL A 367 -18.06 -20.64 -5.73
N PRO A 368 -18.98 -21.40 -6.36
CA PRO A 368 -20.36 -20.97 -6.55
C PRO A 368 -21.18 -20.88 -5.26
N LYS A 369 -20.81 -21.66 -4.23
CA LYS A 369 -21.49 -21.67 -2.92
C LYS A 369 -21.28 -20.39 -2.11
N GLN A 370 -20.20 -19.66 -2.37
CA GLN A 370 -19.88 -18.45 -1.62
C GLN A 370 -20.56 -17.25 -2.28
N ALA A 371 -21.57 -16.66 -1.64
CA ALA A 371 -22.38 -15.59 -2.23
C ALA A 371 -21.62 -14.26 -2.44
N ARG A 372 -20.68 -13.92 -1.56
CA ARG A 372 -19.83 -12.72 -1.64
C ARG A 372 -18.38 -13.02 -1.31
N LEU A 373 -17.46 -12.22 -1.85
CA LEU A 373 -16.04 -12.29 -1.51
C LEU A 373 -15.73 -11.21 -0.44
N PRO A 374 -15.38 -11.60 0.81
CA PRO A 374 -14.94 -10.65 1.82
C PRO A 374 -13.61 -10.01 1.45
N ILE A 375 -13.52 -8.70 1.70
CA ILE A 375 -12.32 -7.86 1.60
C ILE A 375 -12.08 -7.29 3.00
N ALA A 376 -11.27 -7.96 3.80
CA ALA A 376 -10.93 -7.54 5.14
C ALA A 376 -9.75 -6.56 5.14
N ILE A 377 -9.90 -5.43 5.81
CA ILE A 377 -8.84 -4.47 6.08
C ILE A 377 -8.70 -4.34 7.59
N ASP A 378 -7.66 -4.96 8.12
CA ASP A 378 -7.33 -4.89 9.55
C ASP A 378 -6.51 -3.64 9.87
N GLU A 379 -6.57 -3.21 11.14
CA GLU A 379 -5.90 -1.99 11.64
C GLU A 379 -6.26 -0.71 10.83
N SER A 380 -7.49 -0.68 10.32
CA SER A 380 -8.03 0.35 9.43
C SER A 380 -8.18 1.74 10.08
N GLN A 381 -8.23 1.84 11.41
CA GLN A 381 -8.22 3.11 12.13
C GLN A 381 -7.00 3.97 11.80
N SER A 382 -5.88 3.33 11.44
CA SER A 382 -4.62 3.99 11.09
C SER A 382 -4.77 4.89 9.86
N ALA A 383 -5.74 4.61 8.99
CA ALA A 383 -6.03 5.41 7.82
C ALA A 383 -6.78 6.72 8.13
N ILE A 384 -7.33 6.88 9.34
CA ILE A 384 -8.01 8.13 9.78
C ILE A 384 -6.99 9.26 9.92
N GLU A 385 -5.78 8.93 10.35
CA GLU A 385 -4.70 9.91 10.56
C GLU A 385 -3.85 10.15 9.31
N LYS A 386 -3.96 9.29 8.29
CA LYS A 386 -3.18 9.36 7.04
C LYS A 386 -3.76 10.41 6.09
N TYR A 387 -2.89 11.32 5.64
CA TYR A 387 -3.20 12.35 4.63
C TYR A 387 -4.48 13.11 4.94
N LYS A 388 -4.58 13.60 6.19
CA LYS A 388 -5.70 14.43 6.63
C LYS A 388 -5.90 15.56 5.62
N ASN A 389 -7.16 15.83 5.32
CA ASN A 389 -7.59 16.94 4.48
C ASN A 389 -7.19 16.85 2.99
N MET A 390 -6.66 15.71 2.51
CA MET A 390 -6.18 15.58 1.12
C MET A 390 -7.23 15.02 0.15
N PHE A 391 -8.35 14.49 0.64
CA PHE A 391 -9.36 13.83 -0.20
C PHE A 391 -10.70 14.54 -0.18
N LEU A 392 -11.43 14.36 -1.29
CA LEU A 392 -12.71 15.01 -1.51
C LEU A 392 -13.71 14.70 -0.40
N PRO A 393 -14.29 15.74 0.22
CA PRO A 393 -15.54 15.58 0.93
C PRO A 393 -16.61 15.18 -0.09
N THR A 394 -17.50 14.30 0.33
CA THR A 394 -18.57 13.80 -0.55
C THR A 394 -19.75 14.78 -0.64
N ASN A 395 -19.76 15.85 0.16
CA ASN A 395 -20.74 16.93 0.12
C ASN A 395 -19.99 18.27 0.04
N PRO A 396 -20.44 19.25 -0.76
CA PRO A 396 -19.74 20.52 -0.95
C PRO A 396 -19.63 21.37 0.33
N ASN A 397 -20.47 21.11 1.34
CA ASN A 397 -20.45 21.81 2.64
C ASN A 397 -19.58 21.13 3.72
N ASN A 398 -18.77 20.12 3.39
CA ASN A 398 -18.07 19.29 4.37
C ASN A 398 -16.57 19.57 4.48
N GLN A 399 -16.04 19.37 5.69
CA GLN A 399 -14.60 19.29 5.97
C GLN A 399 -13.95 18.20 5.09
N THR A 400 -12.77 18.51 4.57
CA THR A 400 -11.92 17.60 3.79
C THR A 400 -11.66 16.28 4.54
N ARG A 401 -11.31 15.22 3.81
CA ARG A 401 -11.34 13.84 4.33
C ARG A 401 -9.96 13.18 4.38
N PRO A 402 -9.72 12.29 5.37
CA PRO A 402 -8.51 11.49 5.44
C PRO A 402 -8.57 10.28 4.49
N PHE A 403 -7.46 9.55 4.38
CA PHE A 403 -7.35 8.37 3.51
C PHE A 403 -8.38 7.27 3.82
N PHE A 404 -8.91 7.21 5.04
CA PHE A 404 -9.97 6.27 5.42
C PHE A 404 -11.17 6.28 4.46
N VAL A 405 -11.54 7.43 3.89
CA VAL A 405 -12.64 7.51 2.90
C VAL A 405 -12.33 6.73 1.62
N ILE A 406 -11.06 6.68 1.23
CA ILE A 406 -10.60 5.94 0.04
C ILE A 406 -10.74 4.44 0.27
N LEU A 407 -10.45 3.93 1.48
CA LEU A 407 -10.64 2.50 1.81
C LEU A 407 -12.09 2.06 1.63
N LEU A 408 -13.05 2.90 2.03
CA LEU A 408 -14.47 2.66 1.78
C LEU A 408 -14.79 2.64 0.29
N ARG A 409 -14.37 3.69 -0.44
CA ARG A 409 -14.67 3.87 -1.86
C ARG A 409 -13.98 2.83 -2.75
N MET A 410 -12.85 2.26 -2.30
CA MET A 410 -12.12 1.19 -2.99
C MET A 410 -13.06 0.04 -3.40
N VAL A 411 -13.98 -0.35 -2.50
CA VAL A 411 -14.93 -1.45 -2.72
C VAL A 411 -16.34 -0.95 -3.04
N LEU A 412 -16.83 0.06 -2.32
CA LEU A 412 -18.24 0.45 -2.39
C LEU A 412 -18.63 1.10 -3.73
N HIS A 413 -17.68 1.76 -4.38
CA HIS A 413 -17.89 2.39 -5.69
C HIS A 413 -17.59 1.45 -6.88
N LEU A 414 -17.40 0.16 -6.62
CA LEU A 414 -17.29 -0.84 -7.69
C LEU A 414 -18.69 -1.24 -8.19
N ILE A 415 -18.79 -1.56 -9.49
CA ILE A 415 -20.02 -2.01 -10.15
C ILE A 415 -20.51 -3.34 -9.56
N THR A 416 -19.58 -4.22 -9.18
CA THR A 416 -19.95 -5.52 -8.61
C THR A 416 -20.43 -5.38 -7.17
N ALA A 417 -21.65 -5.86 -6.90
CA ALA A 417 -22.21 -5.96 -5.54
C ALA A 417 -21.82 -7.27 -4.84
N LYS A 418 -20.93 -8.09 -5.43
CA LYS A 418 -20.53 -9.41 -4.92
C LYS A 418 -19.34 -9.38 -3.95
N LEU A 419 -18.92 -8.19 -3.52
CA LEU A 419 -17.89 -7.98 -2.52
C LEU A 419 -18.52 -7.55 -1.18
N CYS A 420 -17.85 -7.86 -0.09
CA CYS A 420 -18.17 -7.36 1.24
C CYS A 420 -16.93 -6.72 1.86
N LEU A 421 -16.94 -5.42 2.11
CA LEU A 421 -15.84 -4.72 2.77
C LEU A 421 -15.93 -4.89 4.29
N ILE A 422 -14.89 -5.43 4.92
CA ILE A 422 -14.82 -5.58 6.38
C ILE A 422 -13.73 -4.66 6.89
N LEU A 423 -14.08 -3.70 7.73
CA LEU A 423 -13.11 -2.80 8.38
C LEU A 423 -12.97 -3.19 9.85
N SER A 424 -11.74 -3.47 10.28
CA SER A 424 -11.39 -3.80 11.67
C SER A 424 -10.36 -2.82 12.19
N GLY A 425 -10.35 -2.58 13.49
CA GLY A 425 -9.41 -1.67 14.13
C GLY A 425 -9.73 -1.37 15.58
N THR A 426 -8.71 -1.02 16.35
CA THR A 426 -8.89 -0.61 17.74
C THR A 426 -9.08 0.90 17.83
N GLY A 427 -10.05 1.36 18.60
CA GLY A 427 -10.22 2.80 18.83
C GLY A 427 -10.90 3.56 17.68
N MET A 428 -11.43 2.87 16.67
CA MET A 428 -12.46 3.50 15.84
C MET A 428 -13.67 3.76 16.73
N SER A 429 -14.00 5.03 16.94
CA SER A 429 -15.25 5.37 17.60
C SER A 429 -16.41 5.20 16.61
N PHE A 430 -17.61 4.97 17.16
CA PHE A 430 -18.82 4.99 16.36
C PHE A 430 -19.00 6.34 15.65
N ASP A 431 -18.51 7.43 16.27
CA ASP A 431 -18.54 8.77 15.73
C ASP A 431 -17.56 8.94 14.55
N ASP A 432 -16.37 8.36 14.61
CA ASP A 432 -15.43 8.35 13.46
C ASP A 432 -16.09 7.68 12.26
N ILE A 433 -16.69 6.50 12.48
CA ILE A 433 -17.36 5.75 11.42
C ILE A 433 -18.58 6.52 10.89
N LYS A 434 -19.38 7.12 11.77
CA LYS A 434 -20.49 8.01 11.38
C LYS A 434 -20.05 9.27 10.65
N ASN A 435 -18.86 9.79 10.92
CA ASN A 435 -18.36 10.99 10.26
C ASN A 435 -17.85 10.70 8.84
N PHE A 436 -17.27 9.52 8.62
CA PHE A 436 -16.63 9.18 7.34
C PHE A 436 -17.48 8.29 6.42
N ALA A 437 -18.32 7.41 6.97
CA ALA A 437 -18.94 6.34 6.19
C ALA A 437 -20.28 6.66 5.52
N PRO A 438 -21.22 7.46 6.08
CA PRO A 438 -22.55 7.67 5.48
C PRO A 438 -22.49 8.13 4.03
N SER A 439 -21.45 8.92 3.71
CA SER A 439 -21.29 9.51 2.40
C SER A 439 -20.68 8.58 1.35
N SER A 440 -19.90 7.56 1.77
CA SER A 440 -19.36 6.54 0.86
C SER A 440 -20.30 5.35 0.66
N ILE A 441 -21.37 5.28 1.47
CA ILE A 441 -22.27 4.14 1.59
C ILE A 441 -23.58 4.30 0.80
N ALA A 442 -23.94 5.53 0.38
CA ALA A 442 -25.10 5.82 -0.46
C ALA A 442 -26.43 5.16 0.02
N LYS A 443 -26.65 5.05 1.35
CA LYS A 443 -27.96 4.70 1.92
C LYS A 443 -28.75 5.97 2.24
N SER A 444 -30.02 6.03 1.85
CA SER A 444 -30.96 7.12 2.20
C SER A 444 -31.14 7.31 3.72
N ASN A 445 -30.89 6.25 4.50
CA ASN A 445 -31.12 6.22 5.95
C ASN A 445 -29.81 6.17 6.78
N GLY A 446 -28.64 6.36 6.16
CA GLY A 446 -27.34 6.33 6.84
C GLY A 446 -26.89 4.94 7.33
N LEU A 447 -25.91 4.93 8.24
CA LEU A 447 -25.43 3.73 8.93
C LEU A 447 -26.46 3.22 9.94
N SER A 448 -26.68 1.92 9.96
CA SER A 448 -27.55 1.23 10.91
C SER A 448 -26.73 0.36 11.88
N PHE A 449 -27.28 0.04 13.04
CA PHE A 449 -26.62 -0.85 14.01
C PHE A 449 -26.32 -2.25 13.44
N GLU A 450 -27.09 -2.68 12.44
CA GLU A 450 -26.87 -3.96 11.75
C GLU A 450 -25.56 -4.00 10.95
N ASP A 451 -25.05 -2.83 10.53
CA ASP A 451 -23.78 -2.67 9.80
C ASP A 451 -22.55 -2.83 10.73
N PHE A 452 -22.76 -3.01 12.03
CA PHE A 452 -21.74 -3.23 13.04
C PHE A 452 -21.78 -4.66 13.59
N PHE A 453 -20.61 -5.22 13.87
CA PHE A 453 -20.44 -6.45 14.63
C PHE A 453 -19.64 -6.13 15.89
N PHE A 454 -20.32 -6.24 17.04
CA PHE A 454 -19.73 -5.90 18.34
C PHE A 454 -19.29 -7.17 19.07
N TYR A 455 -18.05 -7.17 19.55
CA TYR A 455 -17.59 -8.13 20.55
C TYR A 455 -17.93 -7.62 21.95
N ILE A 456 -18.95 -8.20 22.59
CA ILE A 456 -19.18 -8.00 24.02
C ILE A 456 -18.28 -8.98 24.78
N ARG A 457 -17.21 -8.43 25.37
CA ARG A 457 -16.39 -8.94 26.48
C ARG A 457 -16.31 -10.47 26.64
N TRP A 458 -15.21 -11.06 26.20
CA TRP A 458 -14.75 -12.36 26.67
C TRP A 458 -14.27 -12.26 28.13
N VAL A 459 -15.18 -12.54 29.07
CA VAL A 459 -14.77 -13.13 30.34
C VAL A 459 -14.40 -14.57 29.99
N LEU A 460 -13.15 -14.95 30.23
CA LEU A 460 -12.70 -16.35 30.27
C LEU A 460 -13.75 -17.15 31.07
N ARG A 461 -14.67 -17.81 30.38
CA ARG A 461 -15.63 -18.71 31.02
C ARG A 461 -15.01 -20.10 31.00
N LYS A 462 -14.37 -20.35 32.15
CA LYS A 462 -13.84 -21.60 32.72
C LYS A 462 -12.58 -22.16 32.09
#